data_AF-A0A0D0DAV1-F1
#
_entry.id   AF-A0A0D0DAV1-F1
#
_cell.length_a   1.000
_cell.length_b   1.000
_cell.length_c   1.000
_cell.angle_alpha   90.00
_cell.angle_beta   90.00
_cell.angle_gamma   90.00
#
_symmetry.space_group_name_H-M   'P 1'
#
loop_
_entity.id
_entity.type
_entity.pdbx_description
1 polymer ?
#
loop_
_entity_poly.entity_id
_entity_poly.type
_entity_poly.pdbx_seq_one_letter_code
_entity_poly.pdbx_strand_id
1 'polypeptide(L)'
;MDETSFNPYALPDCGLATKQLSRKKKEKFRISIGVACNADGSEKLDLFFVGKATKPQCFRKKTPEEGGFYYRHNKKAWMTHKLFEE
;
A
#
# COMPACT_ATOMS: atom_id res chain seq x y z
N MET A 1 4.70 -0.28 15.72
CA MET A 1 4.23 0.10 14.37
C MET A 1 4.74 -0.92 13.39
N ASP A 2 3.90 -1.36 12.48
CA ASP A 2 4.23 -2.35 11.43
C ASP A 2 3.84 -1.79 10.06
N GLU A 3 4.47 -2.30 8.99
CA GLU A 3 4.17 -1.91 7.61
C GLU A 3 3.67 -3.12 6.83
N THR A 4 2.50 -2.98 6.20
CA THR A 4 1.98 -4.00 5.28
C THR A 4 1.94 -3.49 3.84
N SER A 5 2.10 -4.41 2.89
CA SER A 5 2.07 -4.12 1.46
C SER A 5 0.76 -4.58 0.84
N PHE A 6 -0.02 -3.65 0.31
CA PHE A 6 -1.23 -3.96 -0.44
C PHE A 6 -0.94 -4.03 -1.94
N ASN A 7 -1.12 -5.23 -2.52
CA ASN A 7 -0.81 -5.52 -3.93
C ASN A 7 -2.07 -6.02 -4.68
N PRO A 8 -3.00 -5.13 -5.05
CA PRO A 8 -4.31 -5.51 -5.61
C PRO A 8 -4.25 -6.24 -6.95
N TYR A 9 -3.16 -6.09 -7.71
CA TYR A 9 -2.98 -6.75 -9.01
C TYR A 9 -2.00 -7.92 -8.94
N ALA A 10 -1.63 -8.36 -7.74
CA ALA A 10 -0.81 -9.56 -7.58
C ALA A 10 -1.61 -10.79 -8.03
N LEU A 11 -1.11 -11.47 -9.05
CA LEU A 11 -1.63 -12.79 -9.43
C LEU A 11 -1.25 -13.82 -8.36
N PRO A 12 -2.10 -14.83 -8.11
CA PRO A 12 -1.75 -15.95 -7.25
C PRO A 12 -0.45 -16.59 -7.74
N ASP A 13 0.45 -16.89 -6.80
CA ASP A 13 1.73 -17.48 -7.14
C ASP A 13 1.49 -18.88 -7.73
N CYS A 14 2.00 -19.12 -8.94
CA CYS A 14 1.84 -20.40 -9.63
C CYS A 14 2.97 -21.39 -9.25
N GLY A 15 3.51 -21.31 -8.03
CA GLY A 15 4.43 -22.29 -7.48
C GLY A 15 3.75 -23.66 -7.27
N LEU A 16 4.53 -24.75 -7.27
CA LEU A 16 4.09 -26.16 -7.21
C LEU A 16 2.70 -26.42 -7.83
N ALA A 17 2.43 -25.80 -8.98
CA ALA A 17 1.15 -25.94 -9.65
C ALA A 17 1.10 -27.31 -10.33
N THR A 18 0.00 -28.03 -10.14
CA THR A 18 -0.24 -29.35 -10.77
C THR A 18 -0.30 -29.27 -12.30
N LYS A 19 -0.53 -28.06 -12.85
CA LYS A 19 -0.43 -27.75 -14.28
C LYS A 19 0.40 -26.50 -14.48
N GLN A 20 1.27 -26.53 -15.48
CA GLN A 20 2.10 -25.39 -15.87
C GLN A 20 1.22 -24.32 -16.53
N LEU A 21 0.87 -23.27 -15.78
CA LEU A 21 0.19 -22.09 -16.31
C LEU A 21 1.19 -21.19 -17.02
N SER A 22 0.78 -20.56 -18.13
CA SER A 22 1.61 -19.59 -18.85
C SER A 22 2.02 -18.48 -17.89
N ARG A 23 3.32 -18.25 -17.74
CA ARG A 23 3.88 -17.23 -16.84
C ARG A 23 3.40 -15.85 -17.29
N LYS A 24 2.49 -15.24 -16.53
CA LYS A 24 2.10 -13.84 -16.71
C LYS A 24 3.10 -12.94 -16.00
N LYS A 25 3.43 -11.79 -16.61
CA LYS A 25 4.29 -10.78 -16.00
C LYS A 25 3.61 -10.26 -14.73
N LYS A 26 4.30 -10.36 -13.59
CA LYS A 26 3.79 -9.84 -12.32
C LYS A 26 3.68 -8.32 -12.40
N GLU A 27 2.50 -7.80 -12.10
CA GLU A 27 2.31 -6.37 -11.89
C GLU A 27 2.90 -5.97 -10.54
N LYS A 28 3.73 -4.93 -10.53
CA LYS A 28 4.45 -4.46 -9.33
C LYS A 28 3.76 -3.25 -8.68
N PHE A 29 2.46 -3.09 -8.93
CA PHE A 29 1.69 -2.05 -8.27
C PHE A 29 1.59 -2.40 -6.78
N ARG A 30 1.91 -1.42 -5.94
CA ARG A 30 1.94 -1.54 -4.49
C ARG A 30 1.44 -0.26 -3.87
N ILE A 31 0.71 -0.40 -2.78
CA ILE A 31 0.43 0.64 -1.79
C ILE A 31 0.96 0.12 -0.46
N SER A 32 1.87 0.86 0.16
CA SER A 32 2.32 0.57 1.52
C SER A 32 1.34 1.16 2.52
N ILE A 33 1.04 0.41 3.57
CA ILE A 33 0.12 0.82 4.64
C ILE A 33 0.88 0.68 5.96
N GLY A 34 1.10 1.80 6.64
CA GLY A 34 1.61 1.85 7.99
C GLY A 34 0.46 1.66 8.98
N VAL A 35 0.63 0.73 9.92
CA VAL A 35 -0.36 0.42 10.96
C VAL A 35 0.32 0.55 12.32
N ALA A 36 -0.33 1.25 13.23
CA ALA A 36 0.16 1.41 14.59
C ALA A 36 -1.00 1.30 15.59
N CYS A 37 -0.84 0.41 16.56
CA CYS A 37 -1.79 0.19 17.64
C CYS A 37 -1.02 0.02 18.96
N ASN A 38 -1.67 0.31 20.07
CA ASN A 38 -1.17 -0.06 21.40
C ASN A 38 -1.26 -1.59 21.60
N ALA A 39 -0.60 -2.12 22.63
CA ALA A 39 -0.50 -3.57 22.86
C ALA A 39 -1.87 -4.26 23.06
N ASP A 40 -2.80 -3.54 23.67
CA ASP A 40 -4.16 -3.99 23.96
C ASP A 40 -5.13 -3.80 22.76
N GLY A 41 -4.74 -3.00 21.77
CA GLY A 41 -5.53 -2.70 20.57
C GLY A 41 -6.68 -1.71 20.78
N SER A 42 -6.81 -1.13 21.96
CA SER A 42 -7.80 -0.09 22.30
C SER A 42 -7.54 1.24 21.59
N GLU A 43 -6.26 1.57 21.35
CA GLU A 43 -5.87 2.75 20.60
C GLU A 43 -5.23 2.32 19.29
N LYS A 44 -5.82 2.79 18.18
CA LYS A 44 -5.33 2.55 16.82
C LYS A 44 -5.12 3.89 16.17
N LEU A 45 -3.92 4.13 15.67
CA LEU A 45 -3.64 5.31 14.86
C LEU A 45 -4.27 5.16 13.47
N ASP A 46 -4.54 6.29 12.84
CA ASP A 46 -5.01 6.31 11.47
C ASP A 46 -4.01 5.63 10.53
N LEU A 47 -4.55 4.96 9.52
CA LEU A 47 -3.73 4.23 8.54
C LEU A 47 -2.92 5.21 7.70
N PHE A 48 -1.61 4.96 7.62
CA PHE A 48 -0.69 5.75 6.81
C PHE A 48 -0.53 5.11 5.43
N PHE A 49 -1.01 5.75 4.37
CA PHE A 49 -0.92 5.21 3.02
C PHE A 49 0.24 5.82 2.25
N VAL A 50 1.08 4.98 1.64
CA VAL A 50 2.12 5.41 0.69
C VAL A 50 1.89 4.78 -0.66
N GLY A 51 1.67 5.60 -1.67
CA GLY A 51 1.59 5.15 -3.05
C GLY A 51 2.63 5.78 -3.97
N LYS A 52 2.53 5.44 -5.25
CA LYS A 52 3.44 5.96 -6.28
C LYS A 52 2.99 7.29 -6.87
N ALA A 53 1.69 7.45 -7.05
CA ALA A 53 1.11 8.58 -7.76
C ALA A 53 0.79 9.73 -6.79
N THR A 54 1.24 10.95 -7.08
CA THR A 54 0.90 12.13 -6.27
C THR A 54 -0.61 12.37 -6.19
N LYS A 55 -1.33 12.13 -7.29
CA LYS A 55 -2.80 12.23 -7.36
C LYS A 55 -3.35 10.95 -7.99
N PRO A 56 -3.79 9.97 -7.18
CA PRO A 56 -4.36 8.75 -7.71
C PRO A 56 -5.64 9.04 -8.49
N GLN A 57 -5.75 8.49 -9.70
CA GLN A 57 -6.87 8.80 -10.62
C GLN A 57 -8.22 8.30 -10.08
N CYS A 58 -8.23 7.31 -9.18
CA CYS A 58 -9.45 6.77 -8.57
C CYS A 58 -10.25 7.80 -7.77
N PHE A 59 -9.63 8.89 -7.30
CA PHE A 59 -10.30 9.96 -6.55
C PHE A 59 -11.04 10.98 -7.45
N ARG A 60 -11.16 10.73 -8.76
CA ARG A 60 -11.93 11.58 -9.71
C ARG A 60 -11.64 13.08 -9.57
N LYS A 61 -10.34 13.42 -9.52
CA LYS A 61 -9.78 14.78 -9.37
C LYS A 61 -9.74 15.35 -7.94
N LYS A 62 -10.26 14.63 -6.94
CA LYS A 62 -10.05 14.97 -5.52
C LYS A 62 -8.70 14.49 -5.03
N THR A 63 -8.16 15.10 -3.99
CA THR A 63 -6.98 14.60 -3.28
C THR A 63 -7.39 13.49 -2.31
N PRO A 64 -6.46 12.60 -1.93
CA PRO A 64 -6.72 11.61 -0.89
C PRO A 64 -7.06 12.24 0.46
N GLU A 65 -6.47 13.40 0.75
CA GLU A 65 -6.71 14.18 1.97
C GLU A 65 -8.17 14.70 2.03
N GLU A 66 -8.73 15.14 0.89
CA GLU A 66 -10.17 15.46 0.79
C GLU A 66 -11.08 14.25 1.05
N GLY A 67 -10.55 13.04 0.89
CA GLY A 67 -11.22 11.78 1.23
C GLY A 67 -10.99 11.31 2.67
N GLY A 68 -10.24 12.05 3.49
CA GLY A 68 -9.89 11.68 4.86
C GLY A 68 -8.76 10.65 4.96
N PHE A 69 -8.00 10.41 3.89
CA PHE A 69 -6.88 9.47 3.90
C PHE A 69 -5.57 10.20 4.20
N TYR A 70 -4.82 9.71 5.18
CA TYR A 70 -3.46 10.16 5.38
C TYR A 70 -2.54 9.51 4.34
N TYR A 71 -2.26 10.25 3.25
CA TYR A 71 -1.62 9.71 2.07
C TYR A 71 -0.35 10.49 1.70
N ARG A 72 0.74 9.75 1.48
CA ARG A 72 1.98 10.28 0.92
C ARG A 72 2.37 9.53 -0.35
N HIS A 73 3.21 10.18 -1.16
CA HIS A 73 3.68 9.58 -2.41
C HIS A 73 5.19 9.58 -2.51
N ASN A 74 5.76 8.50 -3.04
CA ASN A 74 7.15 8.49 -3.49
C ASN A 74 7.32 7.54 -4.69
N LYS A 75 8.45 7.63 -5.39
CA LYS A 75 8.66 6.84 -6.63
C LYS A 75 8.58 5.32 -6.42
N LYS A 76 8.85 4.84 -5.20
CA LYS A 76 8.91 3.42 -4.88
C LYS A 76 7.59 2.86 -4.32
N ALA A 77 6.74 3.70 -3.72
CA ALA A 77 5.59 3.35 -2.88
C ALA A 77 5.97 2.52 -1.64
N TRP A 78 7.01 2.95 -0.90
CA TRP A 78 7.49 2.31 0.33
C TRP A 78 7.55 3.32 1.46
N MET A 79 7.45 2.87 2.72
CA MET A 79 7.85 3.73 3.83
C MET A 79 9.33 4.11 3.72
N THR A 80 9.62 5.33 4.13
CA THR A 80 10.97 5.86 4.25
C THR A 80 11.11 6.53 5.60
N HIS A 81 12.32 6.60 6.14
CA HIS A 81 12.59 7.27 7.42
C HIS A 81 11.94 8.65 7.51
N LYS A 82 12.08 9.47 6.47
CA LYS A 82 11.47 10.82 6.39
C LYS A 82 9.94 10.83 6.47
N LEU A 83 9.27 9.77 6.02
CA LEU A 83 7.82 9.64 6.08
C LEU A 83 7.36 9.06 7.43
N PHE A 84 8.28 8.41 8.16
CA PHE A 84 8.01 7.86 9.49
C PHE A 84 8.18 8.91 10.59
N GLU A 85 9.05 9.89 10.36
CA GLU A 85 9.27 11.03 11.26
C GLU A 85 8.22 12.15 11.09
N GLU A 86 7.37 12.07 10.08
CA GLU A 86 6.35 13.07 9.74
C GLU A 86 5.06 12.88 10.54
#